data_AF-A0AAD5DLX2-F1
#
_entry.id   AF-A0AAD5DLX2-F1
#
_cell.length_a   1.000
_cell.length_b   1.000
_cell.length_c   1.000
_cell.angle_alpha   90.00
_cell.angle_beta   90.00
_cell.angle_gamma   90.00
#
_symmetry.space_group_name_H-M   'P 1'
#
loop_
_entity.id
_entity.type
_entity.pdbx_description
1 polymer ?
#
loop_
_entity_poly.entity_id
_entity_poly.type
_entity_poly.pdbx_seq_one_letter_code
_entity_poly.pdbx_strand_id
1 'polypeptide(L)'
;MQVAMRASAALSVALLLAAATAPAAAVLNSGGVTAMSLRGPVLNALGQPLLTPSNFTMLGRAVYYEIPVRPVAVLALFHGCAHDSSDFWPRAACADCDGLPEEVAHTKQALARGYAVMAIDAGDPSRCFGIHVDQAAVVTILNSFLKRPYQGNQTLQSRPLYLAGVSSGAAFALKLPMALGRPVAGVISGFRGSQHASRTKPGAEVLGVLPSAWNMDSLGANYPPTLFVSMPRDLKTADRIKQDMDLLKKYNVPTDMVLVYSQPLSLDFISNRSELISPNVVAALQTIGLVDSNLIIKEDPRYTKLPWRQELLQMVPELSSAANDSLVPDASAVSEELNRAYANHEIVGDYLTACLAWFEAGGSLPLAGLVQQFGSIALPGERLRDLTPQRLRMLPMKARKLVAGARLTVAVLVCKRWRRLVTCPDVLRLGVAAAISKLPHQTLERVQSLRRWLTRHAGGLRSLDISLAVPTQPPAESKAAQAELGRCWAVACGAGAVQHLAVRWLDKTQLKLGPELAACGACASMRSLTIDGGSGDVHVACPLSRLTALQDCELRCVTKWSGAAALPPSITQLSLHRVAGDQWHTTLPSQVRSSKYMLASQKHRLARDQLPLGFMRFRAG
;
A
#
# COMPACT_ATOMS: atom_id res chain seq x y z
N MET A 1 -67.15 33.67 -3.89
CA MET A 1 -66.51 32.61 -3.07
C MET A 1 -65.33 32.00 -3.83
N GLN A 2 -64.37 32.85 -4.20
CA GLN A 2 -63.26 32.49 -5.09
C GLN A 2 -62.07 33.44 -4.87
N VAL A 3 -61.73 33.73 -3.61
CA VAL A 3 -60.53 34.48 -3.20
C VAL A 3 -60.15 34.01 -1.79
N ALA A 4 -59.63 32.78 -1.64
CA ALA A 4 -59.03 32.30 -0.39
C ALA A 4 -58.33 30.93 -0.55
N MET A 5 -57.52 30.72 -1.59
CA MET A 5 -56.72 29.48 -1.69
C MET A 5 -55.46 29.66 -2.55
N ARG A 6 -54.70 30.74 -2.34
CA ARG A 6 -53.32 30.90 -2.88
C ARG A 6 -52.46 31.72 -1.92
N ALA A 7 -52.24 31.22 -0.71
CA ALA A 7 -51.28 31.81 0.24
C ALA A 7 -50.57 30.79 1.17
N SER A 8 -50.59 29.49 0.85
CA SER A 8 -49.92 28.46 1.68
C SER A 8 -48.94 27.53 0.94
N ALA A 9 -48.48 27.91 -0.26
CA ALA A 9 -47.46 27.14 -0.99
C ALA A 9 -46.07 27.81 -1.03
N ALA A 10 -45.92 29.03 -0.50
CA ALA A 10 -44.66 29.78 -0.52
C ALA A 10 -43.89 29.76 0.81
N LEU A 11 -44.46 29.21 1.89
CA LEU A 11 -43.81 29.18 3.21
C LEU A 11 -43.20 27.81 3.60
N SER A 12 -43.45 26.74 2.84
CA SER A 12 -42.92 25.39 3.14
C SER A 12 -41.69 25.00 2.32
N VAL A 13 -41.24 25.83 1.36
CA VAL A 13 -39.99 25.60 0.60
C VAL A 13 -38.82 26.41 1.19
N ALA A 14 -39.09 27.45 1.99
CA ALA A 14 -38.07 28.24 2.67
C ALA A 14 -37.57 27.63 4.01
N LEU A 15 -38.29 26.66 4.59
CA LEU A 15 -37.85 25.94 5.80
C LEU A 15 -37.18 24.58 5.54
N LEU A 16 -37.11 24.12 4.28
CA LEU A 16 -36.45 22.87 3.90
C LEU A 16 -35.11 23.07 3.16
N LEU A 17 -34.65 24.31 3.01
CA LEU A 17 -33.34 24.67 2.44
C LEU A 17 -32.38 25.35 3.45
N ALA A 18 -32.74 25.34 4.74
CA ALA A 18 -31.92 25.91 5.83
C ALA A 18 -31.37 24.87 6.83
N ALA A 19 -31.27 23.60 6.44
CA ALA A 19 -30.74 22.52 7.29
C ALA A 19 -29.64 21.66 6.61
N ALA A 20 -28.98 22.18 5.57
CA ALA A 20 -27.98 21.41 4.81
C ALA A 20 -26.75 22.23 4.38
N THR A 21 -26.24 23.14 5.22
CA THR A 21 -24.88 23.69 5.07
C THR A 21 -24.34 24.15 6.42
N ALA A 22 -23.91 23.20 7.26
CA ALA A 22 -22.96 23.48 8.33
C ALA A 22 -21.54 23.14 7.84
N PRO A 23 -20.51 23.93 8.18
CA PRO A 23 -19.26 23.97 7.44
C PRO A 23 -18.40 22.73 7.71
N ALA A 24 -18.04 22.02 6.65
CA ALA A 24 -16.95 21.03 6.64
C ALA A 24 -15.54 21.67 6.76
N ALA A 25 -15.43 22.77 7.50
CA ALA A 25 -14.23 23.58 7.67
C ALA A 25 -14.01 23.94 9.15
N ALA A 26 -13.93 22.92 10.01
CA ALA A 26 -13.53 23.10 11.42
C ALA A 26 -12.75 21.91 12.02
N VAL A 27 -12.09 21.09 11.19
CA VAL A 27 -11.16 20.03 11.66
C VAL A 27 -9.78 20.15 10.97
N LEU A 28 -9.39 21.37 10.59
CA LEU A 28 -8.06 21.68 10.06
C LEU A 28 -7.38 22.76 10.91
N ASN A 29 -7.32 22.54 12.23
CA ASN A 29 -6.36 23.22 13.10
C ASN A 29 -6.31 22.51 14.45
N SER A 30 -5.71 21.32 14.49
CA SER A 30 -5.18 20.77 15.72
C SER A 30 -3.75 20.31 15.47
N GLY A 31 -2.82 21.10 16.00
CA GLY A 31 -1.44 20.73 16.33
C GLY A 31 -0.66 19.98 15.26
N GLY A 32 0.28 20.68 14.64
CA GLY A 32 1.48 20.03 14.13
C GLY A 32 2.15 19.27 15.28
N VAL A 33 1.83 17.98 15.41
CA VAL A 33 2.61 17.05 16.20
C VAL A 33 3.88 16.84 15.40
N THR A 34 4.86 17.72 15.66
CA THR A 34 6.28 17.38 15.52
C THR A 34 6.45 15.97 16.05
N ALA A 35 7.15 15.12 15.29
CA ALA A 35 7.53 13.80 15.72
C ALA A 35 8.39 13.93 16.99
N MET A 36 7.73 14.06 18.15
CA MET A 36 8.36 13.95 19.44
C MET A 36 9.04 12.59 19.44
N SER A 37 10.34 12.63 19.66
CA SER A 37 11.11 11.46 20.04
C SER A 37 10.51 10.94 21.34
N LEU A 38 9.52 10.03 21.25
CA LEU A 38 8.96 9.27 22.35
C LEU A 38 10.08 8.39 22.92
N ARG A 39 10.90 8.96 23.82
CA ARG A 39 11.93 8.24 24.59
C ARG A 39 11.38 7.70 25.92
N GLY A 40 10.05 7.62 26.07
CA GLY A 40 9.38 6.98 27.20
C GLY A 40 8.63 5.70 26.77
N PRO A 41 8.27 4.84 27.73
CA PRO A 41 7.39 3.70 27.44
C PRO A 41 6.08 4.22 26.84
N VAL A 42 5.62 3.62 25.74
CA VAL A 42 4.28 3.85 25.21
C VAL A 42 3.35 3.10 26.14
N LEU A 43 2.38 3.83 26.68
CA LEU A 43 1.47 3.33 27.69
C LEU A 43 0.11 2.97 27.09
N ASN A 44 -0.57 2.02 27.73
CA ASN A 44 -2.00 1.79 27.55
C ASN A 44 -2.83 2.84 28.34
N ALA A 45 -4.14 2.83 28.16
CA ALA A 45 -5.06 3.78 28.80
C ALA A 45 -5.10 3.65 30.33
N LEU A 46 -4.60 2.53 30.89
CA LEU A 46 -4.44 2.32 32.33
C LEU A 46 -3.08 2.82 32.85
N GLY A 47 -2.24 3.41 31.99
CA GLY A 47 -0.92 3.92 32.36
C GLY A 47 0.15 2.84 32.49
N GLN A 48 -0.12 1.60 32.08
CA GLN A 48 0.86 0.52 32.05
C GLN A 48 1.60 0.49 30.71
N PRO A 49 2.80 -0.10 30.62
CA PRO A 49 3.47 -0.33 29.34
C PRO A 49 2.57 -1.10 28.36
N LEU A 50 2.68 -0.81 27.05
CA LEU A 50 1.96 -1.61 26.05
C LEU A 50 2.40 -3.08 26.07
N LEU A 51 1.51 -3.97 25.59
CA LEU A 51 1.58 -5.43 25.69
C LEU A 51 1.27 -5.97 27.10
N THR A 52 0.60 -5.17 27.92
CA THR A 52 0.11 -5.59 29.24
C THR A 52 -1.42 -5.62 29.17
N PRO A 53 -2.03 -6.75 28.77
CA PRO A 53 -3.46 -6.82 28.51
C PRO A 53 -4.28 -6.68 29.79
N SER A 54 -5.52 -6.24 29.63
CA SER A 54 -6.59 -6.49 30.59
C SER A 54 -7.49 -7.61 30.07
N ASN A 55 -8.16 -8.32 30.97
CA ASN A 55 -9.13 -9.32 30.59
C ASN A 55 -10.48 -9.14 31.32
N PHE A 56 -11.52 -9.77 30.79
CA PHE A 56 -12.78 -10.00 31.48
C PHE A 56 -13.50 -11.20 30.87
N THR A 57 -14.46 -11.75 31.61
CA THR A 57 -15.37 -12.78 31.10
C THR A 57 -16.75 -12.19 30.88
N MET A 58 -17.35 -12.46 29.72
CA MET A 58 -18.72 -12.05 29.42
C MET A 58 -19.41 -13.14 28.60
N LEU A 59 -20.63 -13.51 29.01
CA LEU A 59 -21.41 -14.56 28.34
C LEU A 59 -20.64 -15.90 28.21
N GLY A 60 -19.80 -16.22 29.21
CA GLY A 60 -18.99 -17.44 29.21
C GLY A 60 -17.84 -17.44 28.19
N ARG A 61 -17.38 -16.26 27.75
CA ARG A 61 -16.20 -16.09 26.88
C ARG A 61 -15.16 -15.27 27.60
N ALA A 62 -13.90 -15.70 27.62
CA ALA A 62 -12.81 -14.80 27.99
C ALA A 62 -12.58 -13.80 26.87
N VAL A 63 -12.19 -12.58 27.27
CA VAL A 63 -11.87 -11.49 26.38
C VAL A 63 -10.60 -10.85 26.90
N TYR A 64 -9.55 -10.88 26.09
CA TYR A 64 -8.33 -10.12 26.33
C TYR A 64 -8.32 -8.87 25.47
N TYR A 65 -7.91 -7.74 26.04
CA TYR A 65 -7.93 -6.48 25.33
C TYR A 65 -6.88 -5.51 25.83
N GLU A 66 -6.53 -4.57 24.98
CA GLU A 66 -5.62 -3.49 25.32
C GLU A 66 -5.94 -2.23 24.52
N ILE A 67 -6.06 -1.10 25.22
CA ILE A 67 -6.43 0.20 24.63
C ILE A 67 -5.25 1.14 24.79
N PRO A 68 -4.62 1.64 23.72
CA PRO A 68 -3.57 2.66 23.83
C PRO A 68 -4.18 4.00 24.30
N VAL A 69 -3.37 4.90 24.89
CA VAL A 69 -3.86 6.20 25.42
C VAL A 69 -4.62 7.05 24.39
N ARG A 70 -4.34 6.89 23.09
CA ARG A 70 -5.03 7.59 22.00
C ARG A 70 -5.39 6.60 20.88
N PRO A 71 -6.47 5.82 21.04
CA PRO A 71 -6.83 4.81 20.07
C PRO A 71 -7.34 5.47 18.78
N VAL A 72 -6.81 5.05 17.64
CA VAL A 72 -7.23 5.56 16.31
C VAL A 72 -8.35 4.71 15.70
N ALA A 73 -8.42 3.44 16.09
CA ALA A 73 -9.38 2.44 15.62
C ALA A 73 -9.46 1.29 16.64
N VAL A 74 -10.35 0.33 16.40
CA VAL A 74 -10.48 -0.93 17.14
C VAL A 74 -10.26 -2.11 16.19
N LEU A 75 -9.46 -3.08 16.59
CA LEU A 75 -9.30 -4.36 15.91
C LEU A 75 -9.81 -5.49 16.82
N ALA A 76 -10.84 -6.19 16.37
CA ALA A 76 -11.31 -7.42 17.00
C ALA A 76 -10.69 -8.65 16.30
N LEU A 77 -10.09 -9.53 17.09
CA LEU A 77 -9.34 -10.71 16.65
C LEU A 77 -10.14 -11.98 16.98
N PHE A 78 -10.24 -12.88 15.99
CA PHE A 78 -10.92 -14.17 16.09
C PHE A 78 -9.95 -15.29 15.74
N HIS A 79 -9.58 -16.08 16.75
CA HIS A 79 -8.60 -17.16 16.62
C HIS A 79 -9.08 -18.33 15.74
N GLY A 80 -8.14 -19.19 15.35
CA GLY A 80 -8.42 -20.46 14.68
C GLY A 80 -8.93 -21.53 15.64
N CYS A 81 -9.31 -22.69 15.12
CA CYS A 81 -9.63 -23.83 15.98
C CYS A 81 -8.44 -24.21 16.88
N ALA A 82 -8.70 -24.65 18.10
CA ALA A 82 -7.67 -25.04 19.08
C ALA A 82 -6.76 -23.90 19.59
N HIS A 83 -7.14 -22.64 19.34
CA HIS A 83 -6.50 -21.44 19.88
C HIS A 83 -7.45 -20.69 20.82
N ASP A 84 -6.92 -19.70 21.51
CA ASP A 84 -7.57 -18.96 22.59
C ASP A 84 -7.34 -17.45 22.44
N SER A 85 -8.13 -16.63 23.13
CA SER A 85 -7.88 -15.18 23.19
C SER A 85 -6.60 -14.81 23.95
N SER A 86 -6.11 -15.69 24.83
CA SER A 86 -4.85 -15.55 25.58
C SER A 86 -3.59 -15.64 24.72
N ASP A 87 -3.68 -16.23 23.53
CA ASP A 87 -2.55 -16.42 22.60
C ASP A 87 -1.95 -15.09 22.12
N PHE A 88 -2.76 -14.03 22.10
CA PHE A 88 -2.45 -12.74 21.47
C PHE A 88 -1.53 -11.81 22.27
N TRP A 89 -1.13 -12.17 23.50
CA TRP A 89 -0.26 -11.36 24.33
C TRP A 89 0.91 -12.16 24.90
N PRO A 90 2.10 -11.52 25.08
CA PRO A 90 3.28 -12.24 25.54
C PRO A 90 3.14 -12.70 26.98
N ARG A 91 3.59 -13.94 27.25
CA ARG A 91 3.61 -14.53 28.60
C ARG A 91 4.39 -13.69 29.61
N ALA A 92 5.45 -13.01 29.19
CA ALA A 92 6.26 -12.16 30.06
C ALA A 92 5.48 -11.00 30.72
N ALA A 93 4.38 -10.55 30.11
CA ALA A 93 3.54 -9.46 30.62
C ALA A 93 2.14 -9.93 31.04
N CYS A 94 1.82 -11.21 30.87
CA CYS A 94 0.53 -11.81 31.17
C CYS A 94 0.73 -13.28 31.57
N ALA A 95 0.61 -13.56 32.87
CA ALA A 95 0.90 -14.89 33.42
C ALA A 95 -0.01 -16.01 32.87
N ASP A 96 -1.25 -15.66 32.54
CA ASP A 96 -2.25 -16.57 31.98
C ASP A 96 -2.25 -16.60 30.44
N CYS A 97 -1.29 -15.93 29.80
CA CYS A 97 -1.16 -15.90 28.35
C CYS A 97 -0.18 -16.95 27.82
N ASP A 98 -0.54 -17.56 26.70
CA ASP A 98 0.33 -18.51 26.00
C ASP A 98 1.38 -17.80 25.16
N GLY A 99 1.01 -16.67 24.55
CA GLY A 99 1.93 -15.79 23.82
C GLY A 99 2.47 -16.42 22.55
N LEU A 100 1.58 -17.01 21.75
CA LEU A 100 1.93 -17.62 20.48
C LEU A 100 2.46 -16.57 19.49
N PRO A 101 3.54 -16.85 18.74
CA PRO A 101 4.33 -15.79 18.12
C PRO A 101 3.58 -14.98 17.05
N GLU A 102 2.72 -15.62 16.27
CA GLU A 102 2.04 -14.97 15.14
C GLU A 102 0.86 -14.12 15.60
N GLU A 103 0.14 -14.56 16.64
CA GLU A 103 -0.92 -13.85 17.34
C GLU A 103 -0.37 -12.66 18.10
N VAL A 104 0.72 -12.86 18.85
CA VAL A 104 1.45 -11.76 19.51
C VAL A 104 1.95 -10.76 18.46
N ALA A 105 2.40 -11.21 17.29
CA ALA A 105 2.81 -10.32 16.20
C ALA A 105 1.63 -9.51 15.64
N HIS A 106 0.40 -10.05 15.59
CA HIS A 106 -0.79 -9.27 15.27
C HIS A 106 -1.01 -8.15 16.28
N THR A 107 -1.04 -8.47 17.57
CA THR A 107 -1.26 -7.49 18.64
C THR A 107 -0.19 -6.40 18.65
N LYS A 108 1.10 -6.78 18.55
CA LYS A 108 2.22 -5.84 18.47
C LYS A 108 2.04 -4.84 17.33
N GLN A 109 1.69 -5.30 16.14
CA GLN A 109 1.51 -4.45 14.96
C GLN A 109 0.29 -3.54 15.08
N ALA A 110 -0.82 -4.04 15.61
CA ALA A 110 -2.03 -3.24 15.80
C ALA A 110 -1.82 -2.13 16.85
N LEU A 111 -1.28 -2.47 18.02
CA LEU A 111 -0.98 -1.51 19.09
C LEU A 111 0.03 -0.46 18.64
N ALA A 112 1.05 -0.87 17.89
CA ALA A 112 2.03 0.03 17.27
C ALA A 112 1.41 1.07 16.34
N ARG A 113 0.32 0.69 15.67
CA ARG A 113 -0.44 1.56 14.78
C ARG A 113 -1.51 2.37 15.52
N GLY A 114 -1.58 2.24 16.85
CA GLY A 114 -2.49 2.95 17.74
C GLY A 114 -3.89 2.36 17.79
N TYR A 115 -4.08 1.10 17.39
CA TYR A 115 -5.38 0.44 17.46
C TYR A 115 -5.61 -0.04 18.89
N ALA A 116 -6.84 0.11 19.39
CA ALA A 116 -7.29 -0.73 20.50
C ALA A 116 -7.49 -2.15 19.97
N VAL A 117 -7.03 -3.14 20.71
CA VAL A 117 -7.09 -4.56 20.30
C VAL A 117 -7.96 -5.31 21.28
N MET A 118 -8.78 -6.23 20.77
CA MET A 118 -9.43 -7.24 21.59
C MET A 118 -9.43 -8.61 20.89
N ALA A 119 -9.22 -9.66 21.66
CA ALA A 119 -9.41 -11.05 21.25
C ALA A 119 -10.52 -11.66 22.10
N ILE A 120 -11.35 -12.49 21.51
CA ILE A 120 -12.52 -13.11 22.15
C ILE A 120 -12.40 -14.62 21.97
N ASP A 121 -12.75 -15.41 22.98
CA ASP A 121 -12.82 -16.86 22.84
C ASP A 121 -14.02 -17.30 21.99
N ALA A 122 -13.82 -18.40 21.26
CA ALA A 122 -14.90 -19.18 20.71
C ALA A 122 -15.66 -19.94 21.80
N GLY A 123 -16.89 -20.32 21.49
CA GLY A 123 -17.76 -20.96 22.45
C GLY A 123 -17.82 -22.45 22.48
N ASP A 124 -17.40 -23.05 21.39
CA ASP A 124 -17.41 -24.48 21.22
C ASP A 124 -16.27 -25.11 22.05
N PRO A 125 -16.46 -26.30 22.65
CA PRO A 125 -15.39 -27.00 23.36
C PRO A 125 -14.17 -27.36 22.49
N SER A 126 -14.34 -27.47 21.17
CA SER A 126 -13.23 -27.61 20.21
C SER A 126 -12.46 -26.29 19.96
N ARG A 127 -12.88 -25.21 20.63
CA ARG A 127 -12.33 -23.85 20.49
C ARG A 127 -12.38 -23.36 19.05
N CYS A 128 -13.46 -23.68 18.33
CA CYS A 128 -13.71 -23.23 16.96
C CYS A 128 -14.89 -22.24 16.94
N PHE A 129 -14.75 -21.15 16.19
CA PHE A 129 -15.88 -20.26 15.96
C PHE A 129 -16.96 -20.89 15.07
N GLY A 130 -18.21 -20.79 15.49
CA GLY A 130 -19.39 -21.13 14.71
C GLY A 130 -20.38 -19.97 14.70
N ILE A 131 -20.87 -19.58 13.52
CA ILE A 131 -21.74 -18.40 13.43
C ILE A 131 -23.06 -18.59 14.21
N HIS A 132 -23.62 -19.80 14.22
CA HIS A 132 -24.86 -20.06 14.96
C HIS A 132 -24.65 -20.15 16.48
N VAL A 133 -23.43 -20.48 16.92
CA VAL A 133 -23.08 -20.60 18.35
C VAL A 133 -22.63 -19.26 18.92
N ASP A 134 -21.81 -18.51 18.18
CA ASP A 134 -21.04 -17.39 18.74
C ASP A 134 -21.58 -16.01 18.37
N GLN A 135 -22.38 -15.87 17.29
CA GLN A 135 -22.78 -14.56 16.76
C GLN A 135 -23.42 -13.65 17.82
N ALA A 136 -24.44 -14.14 18.53
CA ALA A 136 -25.18 -13.33 19.49
C ALA A 136 -24.30 -12.88 20.66
N ALA A 137 -23.46 -13.78 21.18
CA ALA A 137 -22.54 -13.48 22.27
C ALA A 137 -21.48 -12.48 21.84
N VAL A 138 -20.81 -12.72 20.71
CA VAL A 138 -19.76 -11.83 20.19
C VAL A 138 -20.30 -10.44 19.85
N VAL A 139 -21.45 -10.33 19.18
CA VAL A 139 -22.08 -9.02 18.88
C VAL A 139 -22.33 -8.25 20.18
N THR A 140 -22.83 -8.93 21.21
CA THR A 140 -23.09 -8.32 22.52
C THR A 140 -21.81 -7.87 23.21
N ILE A 141 -20.78 -8.73 23.23
CA ILE A 141 -19.46 -8.44 23.80
C ILE A 141 -18.82 -7.24 23.09
N LEU A 142 -18.75 -7.26 21.76
CA LEU A 142 -18.17 -6.18 20.97
C LEU A 142 -18.89 -4.85 21.19
N ASN A 143 -20.21 -4.85 21.11
CA ASN A 143 -20.97 -3.63 21.35
C ASN A 143 -20.81 -3.12 22.79
N SER A 144 -20.75 -4.01 23.78
CA SER A 144 -20.52 -3.60 25.17
C SER A 144 -19.11 -3.03 25.36
N PHE A 145 -18.10 -3.66 24.77
CA PHE A 145 -16.71 -3.19 24.79
C PHE A 145 -16.57 -1.80 24.16
N LEU A 146 -17.16 -1.59 22.98
CA LEU A 146 -17.08 -0.31 22.28
C LEU A 146 -17.76 0.83 23.06
N LYS A 147 -18.82 0.52 23.82
CA LYS A 147 -19.55 1.48 24.64
C LYS A 147 -18.91 1.74 26.01
N ARG A 148 -18.02 0.86 26.47
CA ARG A 148 -17.37 0.97 27.77
C ARG A 148 -16.45 2.21 27.82
N PRO A 149 -16.54 3.04 28.88
CA PRO A 149 -15.56 4.09 29.09
C PRO A 149 -14.17 3.51 29.41
N TYR A 150 -13.11 4.04 28.78
CA TYR A 150 -11.74 3.56 28.99
C TYR A 150 -10.78 4.62 29.57
N GLN A 151 -11.11 5.90 29.45
CA GLN A 151 -10.33 7.00 30.04
C GLN A 151 -11.28 8.18 30.36
N GLY A 152 -11.69 8.28 31.63
CA GLY A 152 -12.80 9.16 32.02
C GLY A 152 -14.09 8.75 31.31
N ASN A 153 -14.73 9.69 30.60
CA ASN A 153 -15.97 9.45 29.85
C ASN A 153 -15.74 9.10 28.36
N GLN A 154 -14.49 8.86 27.92
CA GLN A 154 -14.19 8.49 26.54
C GLN A 154 -14.58 7.04 26.24
N THR A 155 -15.22 6.80 25.10
CA THR A 155 -15.59 5.47 24.60
C THR A 155 -14.99 5.20 23.22
N LEU A 156 -15.04 3.96 22.77
CA LEU A 156 -14.57 3.54 21.44
C LEU A 156 -15.70 3.54 20.38
N GLN A 157 -16.93 3.95 20.74
CA GLN A 157 -18.10 3.82 19.87
C GLN A 157 -17.93 4.51 18.51
N SER A 158 -17.29 5.68 18.48
CA SER A 158 -17.06 6.47 17.27
C SER A 158 -15.81 6.08 16.49
N ARG A 159 -15.03 5.11 16.99
CA ARG A 159 -13.81 4.65 16.33
C ARG A 159 -14.15 3.66 15.21
N PRO A 160 -13.38 3.66 14.10
CA PRO A 160 -13.47 2.61 13.09
C PRO A 160 -13.25 1.23 13.73
N LEU A 161 -14.10 0.27 13.39
CA LEU A 161 -13.99 -1.13 13.82
C LEU A 161 -13.49 -1.97 12.66
N TYR A 162 -12.43 -2.72 12.90
CA TYR A 162 -11.88 -3.71 11.99
C TYR A 162 -12.01 -5.10 12.61
N LEU A 163 -12.21 -6.09 11.76
CA LEU A 163 -12.27 -7.50 12.17
C LEU A 163 -11.10 -8.23 11.51
N ALA A 164 -10.41 -9.08 12.25
CA ALA A 164 -9.46 -10.02 11.68
C ALA A 164 -9.68 -11.40 12.28
N GLY A 165 -9.62 -12.44 11.45
CA GLY A 165 -9.69 -13.80 11.96
C GLY A 165 -8.84 -14.76 11.16
N VAL A 166 -8.60 -15.93 11.75
CA VAL A 166 -7.91 -17.05 11.10
C VAL A 166 -8.77 -18.32 11.14
N SER A 167 -8.80 -19.10 10.06
CA SER A 167 -9.54 -20.38 9.98
C SER A 167 -11.02 -20.25 10.32
N SER A 168 -11.50 -20.90 11.38
CA SER A 168 -12.88 -20.76 11.84
C SER A 168 -13.19 -19.30 12.20
N GLY A 169 -12.28 -18.61 12.86
CA GLY A 169 -12.36 -17.18 13.15
C GLY A 169 -12.39 -16.29 11.91
N ALA A 170 -11.69 -16.67 10.83
CA ALA A 170 -11.76 -15.94 9.55
C ALA A 170 -13.12 -16.08 8.88
N ALA A 171 -13.62 -17.32 8.81
CA ALA A 171 -14.95 -17.59 8.30
C ALA A 171 -16.01 -16.83 9.12
N PHE A 172 -15.87 -16.77 10.44
CA PHE A 172 -16.74 -16.02 11.34
C PHE A 172 -16.65 -14.50 11.14
N ALA A 173 -15.43 -13.95 11.05
CA ALA A 173 -15.18 -12.52 10.82
C ALA A 173 -15.79 -12.01 9.50
N LEU A 174 -15.86 -12.85 8.46
CA LEU A 174 -16.56 -12.51 7.21
C LEU A 174 -18.09 -12.41 7.37
N LYS A 175 -18.70 -13.12 8.31
CA LYS A 175 -20.17 -13.06 8.48
C LYS A 175 -20.60 -11.98 9.46
N LEU A 176 -19.73 -11.66 10.41
CA LEU A 176 -20.04 -10.79 11.53
C LEU A 176 -20.49 -9.37 11.17
N PRO A 177 -19.97 -8.69 10.10
CA PRO A 177 -20.44 -7.36 9.71
C PRO A 177 -21.96 -7.28 9.54
N MET A 178 -22.57 -8.39 9.12
CA MET A 178 -24.02 -8.48 8.91
C MET A 178 -24.85 -8.51 10.17
N ALA A 179 -24.25 -8.95 11.28
CA ALA A 179 -24.94 -9.11 12.55
C ALA A 179 -24.70 -7.95 13.51
N LEU A 180 -23.66 -7.12 13.28
CA LEU A 180 -23.22 -6.12 14.24
C LEU A 180 -24.17 -4.92 14.40
N GLY A 181 -25.04 -4.67 13.42
CA GLY A 181 -25.94 -3.51 13.41
C GLY A 181 -25.20 -2.17 13.31
N ARG A 182 -23.94 -2.18 12.88
CA ARG A 182 -23.09 -0.99 12.71
C ARG A 182 -22.07 -1.19 11.58
N PRO A 183 -21.54 -0.11 10.98
CA PRO A 183 -20.49 -0.22 9.97
C PRO A 183 -19.20 -0.86 10.52
N VAL A 184 -18.61 -1.71 9.71
CA VAL A 184 -17.24 -2.26 9.85
C VAL A 184 -16.37 -1.58 8.79
N ALA A 185 -15.17 -1.15 9.16
CA ALA A 185 -14.26 -0.40 8.29
C ALA A 185 -13.37 -1.31 7.42
N GLY A 186 -13.21 -2.57 7.80
CA GLY A 186 -12.49 -3.57 7.01
C GLY A 186 -12.46 -4.94 7.70
N VAL A 187 -12.29 -5.99 6.90
CA VAL A 187 -12.20 -7.38 7.37
C VAL A 187 -10.94 -8.04 6.82
N ILE A 188 -10.12 -8.63 7.69
CA ILE A 188 -9.00 -9.51 7.33
C ILE A 188 -9.43 -10.95 7.57
N SER A 189 -9.35 -11.76 6.51
CA SER A 189 -9.64 -13.20 6.55
C SER A 189 -8.37 -13.99 6.24
N GLY A 190 -7.70 -14.51 7.27
CA GLY A 190 -6.58 -15.44 7.10
C GLY A 190 -7.05 -16.88 6.99
N PHE A 191 -6.53 -17.65 6.03
CA PHE A 191 -6.60 -19.13 5.98
C PHE A 191 -7.93 -19.78 6.39
N ARG A 192 -8.86 -20.03 5.47
CA ARG A 192 -10.15 -20.69 5.77
C ARG A 192 -10.04 -22.23 5.87
N GLY A 193 -10.11 -22.83 7.05
CA GLY A 193 -9.98 -24.27 7.24
C GLY A 193 -10.95 -25.12 6.40
N SER A 194 -10.44 -26.18 5.77
CA SER A 194 -11.26 -27.33 5.40
C SER A 194 -11.27 -28.30 6.57
N GLN A 195 -12.25 -28.19 7.46
CA GLN A 195 -12.57 -29.30 8.35
C GLN A 195 -12.76 -30.53 7.46
N HIS A 196 -12.01 -31.58 7.79
CA HIS A 196 -12.25 -32.91 7.24
C HIS A 196 -13.73 -33.23 7.46
N ALA A 197 -14.40 -33.61 6.37
CA ALA A 197 -15.65 -34.33 6.42
C ALA A 197 -15.41 -35.71 7.06
N SER A 198 -15.14 -35.75 8.36
CA SER A 198 -15.36 -36.94 9.15
C SER A 198 -16.87 -37.11 9.24
N ARG A 199 -17.35 -38.20 8.65
CA ARG A 199 -18.75 -38.60 8.58
C ARG A 199 -19.42 -38.40 9.94
N THR A 200 -20.61 -37.78 9.94
CA THR A 200 -21.56 -37.56 11.06
C THR A 200 -21.53 -36.18 11.73
N LYS A 201 -21.88 -35.12 11.00
CA LYS A 201 -22.80 -34.05 11.49
C LYS A 201 -23.25 -33.14 10.34
N PRO A 202 -24.56 -32.87 10.18
CA PRO A 202 -25.06 -31.83 9.29
C PRO A 202 -24.84 -30.48 9.97
N GLY A 203 -23.72 -29.82 9.67
CA GLY A 203 -23.37 -28.56 10.33
C GLY A 203 -22.05 -27.94 9.86
N ALA A 204 -21.56 -28.30 8.67
CA ALA A 204 -20.46 -27.56 8.04
C ALA A 204 -20.99 -26.20 7.56
N GLU A 205 -21.18 -25.27 8.50
CA GLU A 205 -21.81 -23.98 8.28
C GLU A 205 -20.90 -23.04 7.49
N VAL A 206 -20.95 -23.29 6.18
CA VAL A 206 -20.94 -22.33 5.10
C VAL A 206 -19.78 -21.34 5.13
N LEU A 207 -18.64 -21.83 4.69
CA LEU A 207 -17.35 -21.28 5.08
C LEU A 207 -16.95 -19.98 4.34
N GLY A 208 -17.86 -19.24 3.67
CA GLY A 208 -17.52 -18.06 2.87
C GLY A 208 -18.65 -17.05 2.80
N VAL A 209 -18.53 -16.03 1.93
CA VAL A 209 -19.58 -15.02 1.77
C VAL A 209 -20.86 -15.67 1.23
N LEU A 210 -22.02 -15.44 1.86
CA LEU A 210 -23.29 -16.02 1.44
C LEU A 210 -24.26 -14.99 0.86
N PRO A 211 -24.34 -14.87 -0.47
CA PRO A 211 -25.16 -13.82 -1.09
C PRO A 211 -26.64 -13.90 -0.74
N SER A 212 -27.22 -15.10 -0.85
CA SER A 212 -28.65 -15.34 -0.66
C SER A 212 -29.05 -15.26 0.81
N ALA A 213 -28.20 -15.74 1.72
CA ALA A 213 -28.48 -15.68 3.15
C ALA A 213 -28.25 -14.28 3.73
N TRP A 214 -27.39 -13.47 3.12
CA TRP A 214 -26.99 -12.17 3.67
C TRP A 214 -27.49 -10.98 2.87
N ASN A 215 -28.35 -11.21 1.87
CA ASN A 215 -28.91 -10.16 1.05
C ASN A 215 -27.81 -9.24 0.46
N MET A 216 -26.75 -9.85 -0.06
CA MET A 216 -25.60 -9.12 -0.65
C MET A 216 -26.02 -8.21 -1.80
N ASP A 217 -27.12 -8.53 -2.48
CA ASP A 217 -27.72 -7.68 -3.49
C ASP A 217 -28.15 -6.31 -2.93
N SER A 218 -28.52 -6.25 -1.65
CA SER A 218 -28.90 -5.01 -0.95
C SER A 218 -27.73 -4.30 -0.28
N LEU A 219 -26.70 -5.05 0.12
CA LEU A 219 -25.49 -4.46 0.71
C LEU A 219 -24.61 -3.83 -0.36
N GLY A 220 -24.44 -4.51 -1.50
CA GLY A 220 -23.57 -4.07 -2.58
C GLY A 220 -22.22 -3.54 -2.08
N ALA A 221 -21.90 -2.31 -2.45
CA ALA A 221 -20.66 -1.62 -2.04
C ALA A 221 -20.57 -1.23 -0.55
N ASN A 222 -21.62 -1.44 0.25
CA ASN A 222 -21.64 -1.11 1.69
C ASN A 222 -21.02 -2.23 2.56
N TYR A 223 -20.76 -3.40 1.99
CA TYR A 223 -20.00 -4.44 2.69
C TYR A 223 -18.53 -4.00 2.84
N PRO A 224 -17.88 -4.26 4.00
CA PRO A 224 -16.54 -3.73 4.27
C PRO A 224 -15.49 -4.20 3.25
N PRO A 225 -14.50 -3.35 2.91
CA PRO A 225 -13.29 -3.78 2.21
C PRO A 225 -12.69 -5.02 2.88
N THR A 226 -12.31 -6.02 2.09
CA THR A 226 -11.92 -7.34 2.60
C THR A 226 -10.57 -7.75 2.06
N LEU A 227 -9.67 -8.19 2.94
CA LEU A 227 -8.37 -8.74 2.58
C LEU A 227 -8.25 -10.20 2.95
N PHE A 228 -7.63 -10.96 2.07
CA PHE A 228 -7.31 -12.37 2.32
C PHE A 228 -5.81 -12.57 2.53
N VAL A 229 -5.45 -13.46 3.45
CA VAL A 229 -4.09 -13.99 3.55
C VAL A 229 -4.17 -15.49 3.24
N SER A 230 -3.47 -15.92 2.19
CA SER A 230 -3.60 -17.25 1.61
C SER A 230 -2.25 -17.92 1.37
N MET A 231 -2.18 -19.23 1.60
CA MET A 231 -1.01 -20.07 1.36
C MET A 231 -1.34 -20.96 0.18
N PRO A 232 -0.65 -20.82 -0.96
CA PRO A 232 -0.98 -21.58 -2.15
C PRO A 232 -0.84 -23.11 -2.03
N ARG A 233 -0.12 -23.64 -1.02
CA ARG A 233 -0.04 -25.10 -0.83
C ARG A 233 -1.34 -25.69 -0.27
N ASP A 234 -2.11 -24.89 0.46
CA ASP A 234 -3.45 -25.29 0.88
C ASP A 234 -4.45 -25.02 -0.25
N LEU A 235 -4.46 -25.93 -1.22
CA LEU A 235 -5.25 -25.80 -2.45
C LEU A 235 -6.74 -25.61 -2.17
N LYS A 236 -7.29 -26.37 -1.21
CA LYS A 236 -8.73 -26.32 -0.89
C LYS A 236 -9.13 -24.95 -0.36
N THR A 237 -8.31 -24.39 0.53
CA THR A 237 -8.54 -23.08 1.10
C THR A 237 -8.29 -21.97 0.09
N ALA A 238 -7.24 -22.08 -0.71
CA ALA A 238 -6.92 -21.11 -1.76
C ALA A 238 -8.05 -21.03 -2.80
N ASP A 239 -8.63 -22.15 -3.22
CA ASP A 239 -9.77 -22.20 -4.15
C ASP A 239 -11.01 -21.54 -3.55
N ARG A 240 -11.26 -21.76 -2.26
CA ARG A 240 -12.37 -21.14 -1.53
C ARG A 240 -12.21 -19.63 -1.38
N ILE A 241 -11.00 -19.18 -1.03
CA ILE A 241 -10.67 -17.75 -0.97
C ILE A 241 -10.89 -17.10 -2.34
N LYS A 242 -10.46 -17.76 -3.42
CA LYS A 242 -10.68 -17.27 -4.78
C LYS A 242 -12.18 -17.11 -5.09
N GLN A 243 -13.01 -18.08 -4.74
CA GLN A 243 -14.46 -18.00 -4.90
C GLN A 243 -15.06 -16.83 -4.10
N ASP A 244 -14.64 -16.64 -2.85
CA ASP A 244 -15.08 -15.52 -2.01
C ASP A 244 -14.66 -14.17 -2.60
N MET A 245 -13.43 -14.05 -3.11
CA MET A 245 -12.94 -12.84 -3.77
C MET A 245 -13.73 -12.52 -5.05
N ASP A 246 -13.97 -13.52 -5.90
CA ASP A 246 -14.74 -13.34 -7.15
C ASP A 246 -16.15 -12.86 -6.83
N LEU A 247 -16.75 -13.40 -5.77
CA LEU A 247 -18.06 -12.99 -5.28
C LEU A 247 -18.06 -11.56 -4.74
N LEU A 248 -17.11 -11.20 -3.88
CA LEU A 248 -16.99 -9.84 -3.32
C LEU A 248 -16.76 -8.80 -4.43
N LYS A 249 -15.92 -9.12 -5.42
CA LYS A 249 -15.68 -8.26 -6.58
C LYS A 249 -16.94 -8.09 -7.44
N LYS A 250 -17.74 -9.14 -7.62
CA LYS A 250 -19.05 -9.05 -8.30
C LYS A 250 -19.96 -8.01 -7.64
N TYR A 251 -19.87 -7.83 -6.31
CA TYR A 251 -20.62 -6.85 -5.54
C TYR A 251 -19.90 -5.50 -5.36
N ASN A 252 -18.82 -5.24 -6.11
CA ASN A 252 -18.00 -4.03 -6.01
C ASN A 252 -17.39 -3.78 -4.62
N VAL A 253 -17.16 -4.83 -3.84
CA VAL A 253 -16.43 -4.74 -2.57
C VAL A 253 -14.93 -4.68 -2.88
N PRO A 254 -14.20 -3.64 -2.43
CA PRO A 254 -12.74 -3.60 -2.55
C PRO A 254 -12.15 -4.86 -1.90
N THR A 255 -11.41 -5.64 -2.68
CA THR A 255 -10.91 -6.94 -2.25
C THR A 255 -9.54 -7.21 -2.85
N ASP A 256 -8.59 -7.67 -2.03
CA ASP A 256 -7.24 -8.04 -2.46
C ASP A 256 -6.68 -9.18 -1.56
N MET A 257 -5.53 -9.74 -1.91
CA MET A 257 -4.96 -10.90 -1.24
C MET A 257 -3.44 -10.84 -1.11
N VAL A 258 -2.94 -11.26 0.06
CA VAL A 258 -1.52 -11.58 0.29
C VAL A 258 -1.30 -13.07 0.09
N LEU A 259 -0.32 -13.42 -0.75
CA LEU A 259 0.13 -14.80 -0.93
C LEU A 259 1.34 -15.08 -0.05
N VAL A 260 1.25 -16.12 0.77
CA VAL A 260 2.29 -16.59 1.68
C VAL A 260 2.85 -17.89 1.14
N TYR A 261 4.10 -17.84 0.68
CA TYR A 261 4.79 -19.00 0.14
C TYR A 261 5.68 -19.62 1.19
N SER A 262 5.98 -20.90 1.01
CA SER A 262 7.02 -21.57 1.79
C SER A 262 8.34 -20.83 1.62
N GLN A 263 9.10 -20.70 2.70
CA GLN A 263 10.38 -20.00 2.66
C GLN A 263 11.47 -20.81 3.36
N PRO A 264 12.74 -20.63 2.94
CA PRO A 264 13.87 -21.12 3.72
C PRO A 264 13.85 -20.50 5.12
N LEU A 265 14.22 -21.31 6.11
CA LEU A 265 14.47 -20.88 7.46
C LEU A 265 15.84 -20.18 7.52
N SER A 266 15.99 -19.20 8.41
CA SER A 266 17.30 -18.88 8.98
C SER A 266 17.53 -19.74 10.23
N LEU A 267 18.78 -19.90 10.67
CA LEU A 267 19.06 -20.67 11.89
C LEU A 267 18.37 -20.07 13.13
N ASP A 268 18.20 -18.74 13.14
CA ASP A 268 17.51 -18.02 14.19
C ASP A 268 16.00 -17.85 13.92
N PHE A 269 15.43 -18.48 12.88
CA PHE A 269 14.06 -18.22 12.40
C PHE A 269 13.01 -18.26 13.53
N ILE A 270 12.96 -19.35 14.29
CA ILE A 270 11.97 -19.54 15.36
C ILE A 270 12.29 -18.62 16.54
N SER A 271 13.56 -18.58 16.97
CA SER A 271 14.02 -17.69 18.05
C SER A 271 13.85 -16.21 17.73
N ASN A 272 13.74 -15.83 16.45
CA ASN A 272 13.46 -14.46 16.04
C ASN A 272 11.98 -14.09 16.23
N ARG A 273 11.09 -15.06 16.45
CA ARG A 273 9.64 -14.86 16.55
C ARG A 273 9.13 -15.13 17.96
N SER A 274 9.67 -16.15 18.62
CA SER A 274 9.41 -16.41 20.04
C SER A 274 10.61 -16.07 20.91
N GLU A 275 10.36 -15.38 22.02
CA GLU A 275 11.38 -15.14 23.05
C GLU A 275 11.67 -16.37 23.92
N LEU A 276 10.76 -17.35 23.91
CA LEU A 276 10.85 -18.58 24.70
C LEU A 276 11.73 -19.64 24.04
N ILE A 277 12.10 -19.44 22.77
CA ILE A 277 12.80 -20.44 21.97
C ILE A 277 14.26 -20.05 21.74
N SER A 278 15.16 -20.99 22.05
CA SER A 278 16.59 -20.88 21.81
C SER A 278 16.94 -20.96 20.31
N PRO A 279 18.06 -20.35 19.86
CA PRO A 279 18.44 -20.30 18.44
C PRO A 279 18.98 -21.64 17.88
N ASN A 280 19.12 -22.68 18.70
CA ASN A 280 19.63 -24.00 18.29
C ASN A 280 18.56 -24.90 17.65
N VAL A 281 17.26 -24.57 17.78
CA VAL A 281 16.16 -25.43 17.32
C VAL A 281 16.23 -25.73 15.81
N VAL A 282 16.47 -24.74 14.96
CA VAL A 282 16.52 -24.98 13.50
C VAL A 282 17.71 -25.87 13.12
N ALA A 283 18.86 -25.72 13.80
CA ALA A 283 20.02 -26.57 13.58
C ALA A 283 19.75 -28.03 14.02
N ALA A 284 19.03 -28.23 15.12
CA ALA A 284 18.60 -29.56 15.55
C ALA A 284 17.63 -30.19 14.52
N LEU A 285 16.66 -29.42 14.03
CA LEU A 285 15.72 -29.88 12.99
C LEU A 285 16.40 -30.23 11.66
N GLN A 286 17.53 -29.59 11.33
CA GLN A 286 18.37 -30.00 10.21
C GLN A 286 19.05 -31.35 10.46
N THR A 287 19.55 -31.58 11.67
CA THR A 287 20.19 -32.85 12.04
C THR A 287 19.18 -34.00 12.02
N ILE A 288 17.96 -33.76 12.50
CA ILE A 288 16.81 -34.69 12.47
C ILE A 288 16.37 -34.98 11.02
N GLY A 289 16.65 -34.06 10.08
CA GLY A 289 16.31 -34.22 8.68
C GLY A 289 14.88 -33.82 8.31
N LEU A 290 14.17 -33.09 9.19
CA LEU A 290 12.93 -32.39 8.85
C LEU A 290 13.22 -31.16 7.96
N VAL A 291 14.35 -30.50 8.22
CA VAL A 291 14.87 -29.36 7.45
C VAL A 291 16.08 -29.83 6.64
N ASP A 292 16.18 -29.45 5.37
CA ASP A 292 17.30 -29.83 4.51
C ASP A 292 18.53 -28.90 4.67
N SER A 293 19.60 -29.19 3.92
CA SER A 293 20.83 -28.37 3.90
C SER A 293 20.63 -26.96 3.33
N ASN A 294 19.54 -26.71 2.62
CA ASN A 294 19.16 -25.39 2.11
C ASN A 294 18.22 -24.65 3.08
N LEU A 295 18.04 -25.18 4.29
CA LEU A 295 17.13 -24.68 5.32
C LEU A 295 15.65 -24.71 4.90
N ILE A 296 15.26 -25.65 4.04
CA ILE A 296 13.88 -25.82 3.59
C ILE A 296 13.23 -27.00 4.32
N ILE A 297 11.99 -26.81 4.79
CA ILE A 297 11.20 -27.89 5.39
C ILE A 297 10.80 -28.89 4.30
N LYS A 298 11.17 -30.16 4.50
CA LYS A 298 10.98 -31.23 3.51
C LYS A 298 9.56 -31.76 3.45
N GLU A 299 8.92 -31.91 4.60
CA GLU A 299 7.59 -32.52 4.75
C GLU A 299 6.73 -31.66 5.67
N ASP A 300 5.41 -31.77 5.53
CA ASP A 300 4.47 -31.05 6.39
C ASP A 300 4.72 -31.42 7.87
N PRO A 301 5.15 -30.46 8.73
CA PRO A 301 5.51 -30.73 10.13
C PRO A 301 4.33 -31.26 10.96
N ARG A 302 3.10 -30.99 10.52
CA ARG A 302 1.86 -31.42 11.18
C ARG A 302 1.52 -32.89 10.87
N TYR A 303 1.87 -33.37 9.67
CA TYR A 303 1.42 -34.69 9.18
C TYR A 303 2.54 -35.66 8.78
N THR A 304 3.81 -35.23 8.86
CA THR A 304 4.96 -36.11 8.61
C THR A 304 4.99 -37.30 9.57
N LYS A 305 5.52 -38.42 9.09
CA LYS A 305 5.78 -39.62 9.91
C LYS A 305 7.13 -39.54 10.65
N LEU A 306 7.96 -38.54 10.36
CA LEU A 306 9.21 -38.33 11.06
C LEU A 306 8.91 -38.02 12.54
N PRO A 307 9.53 -38.72 13.50
CA PRO A 307 9.33 -38.49 14.94
C PRO A 307 10.09 -37.24 15.42
N TRP A 308 10.02 -36.17 14.63
CA TRP A 308 10.87 -34.97 14.81
C TRP A 308 10.64 -34.31 16.16
N ARG A 309 9.43 -34.41 16.73
CA ARG A 309 9.12 -33.85 18.05
C ARG A 309 9.88 -34.58 19.15
N GLN A 310 9.86 -35.92 19.13
CA GLN A 310 10.59 -36.71 20.12
C GLN A 310 12.11 -36.51 19.99
N GLU A 311 12.63 -36.52 18.75
CA GLU A 311 14.05 -36.31 18.51
C GLU A 311 14.49 -34.88 18.87
N LEU A 312 13.65 -33.86 18.59
CA LEU A 312 13.95 -32.49 18.95
C LEU A 312 14.07 -32.31 20.47
N LEU A 313 13.19 -32.95 21.26
CA LEU A 313 13.29 -32.92 22.72
C LEU A 313 14.57 -33.57 23.24
N GLN A 314 15.10 -34.59 22.55
CA GLN A 314 16.37 -35.21 22.92
C GLN A 314 17.56 -34.30 22.60
N MET A 315 17.50 -33.55 21.50
CA MET A 315 18.57 -32.66 21.07
C MET A 315 18.54 -31.28 21.73
N VAL A 316 17.37 -30.82 22.15
CA VAL A 316 17.13 -29.50 22.76
C VAL A 316 16.30 -29.70 24.04
N PRO A 317 16.89 -30.28 25.11
CA PRO A 317 16.16 -30.65 26.32
C PRO A 317 15.52 -29.47 27.04
N GLU A 318 16.01 -28.24 26.85
CA GLU A 318 15.39 -27.04 27.42
C GLU A 318 13.95 -26.82 26.92
N LEU A 319 13.55 -27.37 25.77
CA LEU A 319 12.17 -27.34 25.29
C LEU A 319 11.24 -28.23 26.12
N SER A 320 11.74 -29.20 26.88
CA SER A 320 10.89 -30.16 27.61
C SER A 320 10.16 -29.55 28.81
N SER A 321 10.40 -28.29 29.14
CA SER A 321 9.66 -27.58 30.17
C SER A 321 8.41 -26.93 29.54
N ALA A 322 7.24 -27.14 30.16
CA ALA A 322 5.98 -26.50 29.74
C ALA A 322 6.06 -24.96 29.76
N ALA A 323 7.06 -24.41 30.45
CA ALA A 323 7.37 -22.98 30.44
C ALA A 323 7.90 -22.48 29.09
N ASN A 324 8.52 -23.35 28.27
CA ASN A 324 9.17 -22.98 27.02
C ASN A 324 8.34 -23.32 25.78
N ASP A 325 8.03 -24.60 25.54
CA ASP A 325 7.20 -25.02 24.39
C ASP A 325 6.62 -26.44 24.58
N SER A 326 5.34 -26.64 24.27
CA SER A 326 4.68 -27.94 24.43
C SER A 326 5.00 -28.95 23.32
N LEU A 327 5.45 -28.47 22.16
CA LEU A 327 5.52 -29.18 20.87
C LEU A 327 4.18 -29.77 20.39
N VAL A 328 3.08 -29.52 21.10
CA VAL A 328 1.74 -29.95 20.71
C VAL A 328 1.30 -29.14 19.49
N PRO A 329 0.77 -29.77 18.44
CA PRO A 329 0.21 -29.04 17.30
C PRO A 329 -0.80 -27.98 17.78
N ASP A 330 -0.73 -26.79 17.19
CA ASP A 330 -1.67 -25.69 17.44
C ASP A 330 -1.67 -25.17 18.90
N ALA A 331 -0.60 -25.45 19.66
CA ALA A 331 -0.34 -24.93 21.02
C ALA A 331 1.17 -24.81 21.30
N SER A 332 1.96 -24.57 20.25
CA SER A 332 3.42 -24.67 20.26
C SER A 332 4.00 -23.65 19.28
N ALA A 333 4.83 -22.76 19.79
CA ALA A 333 5.55 -21.79 18.98
C ALA A 333 6.43 -22.48 17.94
N VAL A 334 7.12 -23.57 18.30
CA VAL A 334 7.93 -24.34 17.34
C VAL A 334 7.05 -24.96 16.25
N SER A 335 5.94 -25.62 16.61
CA SER A 335 5.08 -26.27 15.61
C SER A 335 4.44 -25.27 14.66
N GLU A 336 3.88 -24.17 15.19
CA GLU A 336 3.27 -23.11 14.38
C GLU A 336 4.27 -22.46 13.45
N GLU A 337 5.46 -22.12 13.93
CA GLU A 337 6.47 -21.47 13.09
C GLU A 337 6.94 -22.37 11.95
N LEU A 338 7.02 -23.69 12.19
CA LEU A 338 7.31 -24.66 11.15
C LEU A 338 6.15 -24.78 10.16
N ASN A 339 4.91 -24.86 10.61
CA ASN A 339 3.73 -24.92 9.74
C ASN A 339 3.60 -23.64 8.88
N ARG A 340 3.86 -22.48 9.48
CA ARG A 340 3.86 -21.16 8.85
C ARG A 340 4.95 -21.06 7.80
N ALA A 341 6.16 -21.54 8.10
CA ALA A 341 7.26 -21.58 7.13
C ALA A 341 7.06 -22.63 6.03
N TYR A 342 6.41 -23.76 6.33
CA TYR A 342 6.00 -24.76 5.34
C TYR A 342 4.89 -24.22 4.43
N ALA A 343 4.12 -23.24 4.93
CA ALA A 343 3.07 -22.53 4.23
C ALA A 343 1.92 -23.45 3.81
N ASN A 344 1.38 -24.24 4.75
CA ASN A 344 0.20 -25.07 4.54
C ASN A 344 -0.79 -24.93 5.71
N HIS A 345 -1.68 -23.94 5.62
CA HIS A 345 -2.73 -23.67 6.60
C HIS A 345 -2.21 -23.31 8.00
N GLU A 346 -1.74 -22.07 8.18
CA GLU A 346 -1.26 -21.57 9.48
C GLU A 346 -1.49 -20.06 9.66
N ILE A 347 -1.59 -19.59 10.90
CA ILE A 347 -1.64 -18.17 11.27
C ILE A 347 -0.38 -17.44 10.75
N VAL A 348 -0.56 -16.20 10.28
CA VAL A 348 0.55 -15.38 9.77
C VAL A 348 0.46 -13.95 10.28
N GLY A 349 1.39 -13.60 11.15
CA GLY A 349 1.62 -12.29 11.72
C GLY A 349 2.15 -11.27 10.73
N ASP A 350 2.88 -11.70 9.70
CA ASP A 350 3.82 -10.82 8.99
C ASP A 350 3.22 -9.62 8.24
N TYR A 351 1.94 -9.69 7.90
CA TYR A 351 1.33 -8.78 6.94
C TYR A 351 0.27 -7.87 7.55
N LEU A 352 -0.03 -8.00 8.85
CA LEU A 352 -1.14 -7.26 9.46
C LEU A 352 -1.01 -5.76 9.24
N THR A 353 0.18 -5.21 9.42
CA THR A 353 0.42 -3.78 9.18
C THR A 353 0.06 -3.35 7.77
N ALA A 354 0.48 -4.12 6.76
CA ALA A 354 0.18 -3.82 5.36
C ALA A 354 -1.32 -3.88 5.11
N CYS A 355 -2.02 -4.84 5.72
CA CYS A 355 -3.48 -4.96 5.66
C CYS A 355 -4.17 -3.74 6.29
N LEU A 356 -3.75 -3.31 7.49
CA LEU A 356 -4.31 -2.12 8.15
C LEU A 356 -4.03 -0.85 7.34
N ALA A 357 -2.85 -0.70 6.75
CA ALA A 357 -2.51 0.43 5.88
C ALA A 357 -3.37 0.46 4.61
N TRP A 358 -3.75 -0.70 4.08
CA TRP A 358 -4.62 -0.81 2.92
C TRP A 358 -6.04 -0.36 3.25
N PHE A 359 -6.60 -0.77 4.40
CA PHE A 359 -7.93 -0.30 4.82
C PHE A 359 -7.96 1.19 5.16
N GLU A 360 -6.93 1.72 5.79
CA GLU A 360 -6.82 3.16 6.07
C GLU A 360 -6.81 4.00 4.79
N ALA A 361 -6.39 3.41 3.67
CA ALA A 361 -6.48 4.01 2.34
C ALA A 361 -7.80 3.70 1.62
N GLY A 362 -8.79 3.13 2.29
CA GLY A 362 -10.07 2.73 1.70
C GLY A 362 -9.93 1.63 0.63
N GLY A 363 -8.89 0.80 0.73
CA GLY A 363 -8.60 -0.25 -0.24
C GLY A 363 -8.09 0.23 -1.60
N SER A 364 -7.67 1.49 -1.69
CA SER A 364 -7.27 2.12 -2.97
C SER A 364 -5.79 1.96 -3.33
N LEU A 365 -4.94 1.53 -2.38
CA LEU A 365 -3.51 1.38 -2.62
C LEU A 365 -3.15 -0.03 -3.10
N PRO A 366 -2.09 -0.17 -3.92
CA PRO A 366 -1.58 -1.48 -4.29
C PRO A 366 -1.07 -2.25 -3.05
N LEU A 367 -1.76 -3.34 -2.67
CA LEU A 367 -1.41 -4.14 -1.49
C LEU A 367 0.01 -4.69 -1.57
N ALA A 368 0.46 -5.12 -2.76
CA ALA A 368 1.83 -5.61 -2.95
C ALA A 368 2.91 -4.58 -2.57
N GLY A 369 2.66 -3.29 -2.84
CA GLY A 369 3.56 -2.21 -2.43
C GLY A 369 3.55 -2.00 -0.92
N LEU A 370 2.39 -2.11 -0.29
CA LEU A 370 2.24 -2.04 1.17
C LEU A 370 2.91 -3.23 1.86
N VAL A 371 2.76 -4.45 1.34
CA VAL A 371 3.45 -5.64 1.85
C VAL A 371 4.97 -5.49 1.76
N GLN A 372 5.49 -4.94 0.66
CA GLN A 372 6.93 -4.68 0.54
C GLN A 372 7.43 -3.63 1.53
N GLN A 373 6.61 -2.61 1.79
CA GLN A 373 6.98 -1.50 2.67
C GLN A 373 6.84 -1.84 4.15
N PHE A 374 5.80 -2.59 4.51
CA PHE A 374 5.33 -2.76 5.88
C PHE A 374 5.27 -4.20 6.36
N GLY A 375 5.50 -5.19 5.50
CA GLY A 375 5.60 -6.57 5.95
C GLY A 375 6.74 -6.72 6.97
N SER A 376 6.51 -7.40 8.08
CA SER A 376 7.53 -7.57 9.14
C SER A 376 8.82 -8.19 8.60
N ILE A 377 8.71 -9.15 7.68
CA ILE A 377 9.83 -9.81 6.97
C ILE A 377 10.66 -8.79 6.16
N ALA A 378 10.08 -7.66 5.78
CA ALA A 378 10.72 -6.62 4.99
C ALA A 378 11.50 -5.58 5.83
N LEU A 379 11.28 -5.54 7.15
CA LEU A 379 11.91 -4.59 8.07
C LEU A 379 13.38 -5.01 8.34
N PRO A 380 14.38 -4.17 8.00
CA PRO A 380 15.78 -4.51 8.24
C PRO A 380 16.11 -4.50 9.74
N GLY A 381 16.84 -5.52 10.20
CA GLY A 381 17.55 -5.48 11.49
C GLY A 381 16.72 -5.72 12.76
N GLU A 382 15.42 -6.00 12.64
CA GLU A 382 14.56 -6.28 13.80
C GLU A 382 14.05 -7.72 13.77
N ARG A 383 14.22 -8.44 14.87
CA ARG A 383 13.56 -9.74 15.06
C ARG A 383 12.07 -9.48 15.28
N LEU A 384 11.20 -10.37 14.80
CA LEU A 384 9.75 -10.23 15.00
C LEU A 384 9.39 -10.14 16.49
N ARG A 385 10.10 -10.89 17.33
CA ARG A 385 9.96 -10.82 18.79
C ARG A 385 10.30 -9.44 19.36
N ASP A 386 11.22 -8.71 18.72
CA ASP A 386 11.68 -7.38 19.14
C ASP A 386 10.78 -6.25 18.61
N LEU A 387 9.71 -6.58 17.87
CA LEU A 387 8.70 -5.61 17.47
C LEU A 387 8.08 -4.98 18.71
N THR A 388 8.26 -3.66 18.84
CA THR A 388 7.63 -2.87 19.89
C THR A 388 6.81 -1.74 19.25
N PRO A 389 5.71 -1.32 19.89
CA PRO A 389 4.92 -0.17 19.44
C PRO A 389 5.74 1.10 19.19
N GLN A 390 6.78 1.33 20.01
CA GLN A 390 7.71 2.45 19.94
C GLN A 390 8.54 2.45 18.66
N ARG A 391 9.01 1.26 18.24
CA ARG A 391 9.95 1.09 17.13
C ARG A 391 9.27 1.19 15.78
N LEU A 392 8.06 0.66 15.70
CA LEU A 392 7.32 0.65 14.45
C LEU A 392 7.09 2.08 13.91
N ARG A 393 7.02 3.13 14.74
CA ARG A 393 6.89 4.56 14.33
C ARG A 393 6.02 4.75 13.07
N MET A 394 4.95 3.97 12.96
CA MET A 394 4.05 4.03 11.84
C MET A 394 2.97 5.01 12.23
N LEU A 395 3.26 6.29 11.95
CA LEU A 395 2.19 7.27 11.99
C LEU A 395 1.06 6.75 11.09
N PRO A 396 -0.21 6.78 11.55
CA PRO A 396 -1.35 6.50 10.68
C PRO A 396 -1.13 7.28 9.40
N MET A 397 -1.51 6.71 8.25
CA MET A 397 -1.48 7.48 7.03
C MET A 397 -2.49 8.63 7.18
N LYS A 398 -2.07 9.77 7.76
CA LYS A 398 -2.75 11.04 7.55
C LYS A 398 -2.92 11.12 6.06
N ALA A 399 -4.16 11.25 5.59
CA ALA A 399 -4.55 11.30 4.20
C ALA A 399 -3.63 12.24 3.42
N ARG A 400 -2.45 11.74 3.04
CA ARG A 400 -1.64 12.31 1.99
C ARG A 400 -2.45 11.91 0.79
N LYS A 401 -3.30 12.84 0.32
CA LYS A 401 -3.76 12.81 -1.06
C LYS A 401 -2.53 12.39 -1.87
N LEU A 402 -2.55 11.17 -2.39
CA LEU A 402 -1.64 10.77 -3.43
C LEU A 402 -1.98 11.69 -4.58
N VAL A 403 -1.25 12.80 -4.64
CA VAL A 403 -1.33 13.72 -5.76
C VAL A 403 -0.97 12.87 -6.97
N ALA A 404 -1.88 12.79 -7.94
CA ALA A 404 -1.59 12.21 -9.24
C ALA A 404 -0.23 12.78 -9.72
N GLY A 405 0.76 11.91 -9.92
CA GLY A 405 2.16 12.29 -10.14
C GLY A 405 3.12 11.98 -8.97
N ALA A 406 3.10 10.75 -8.47
CA ALA A 406 4.11 10.29 -7.52
C ALA A 406 5.52 10.47 -8.11
N ARG A 407 6.34 11.33 -7.47
CA ARG A 407 7.73 11.58 -7.89
C ARG A 407 8.62 10.40 -7.51
N LEU A 408 9.07 9.64 -8.51
CA LEU A 408 10.07 8.58 -8.36
C LEU A 408 11.47 9.20 -8.31
N THR A 409 12.25 8.87 -7.27
CA THR A 409 13.67 9.26 -7.19
C THR A 409 14.58 8.05 -7.46
N VAL A 410 15.77 8.31 -8.01
CA VAL A 410 16.66 7.29 -8.60
C VAL A 410 17.20 6.22 -7.65
N ALA A 411 17.11 6.39 -6.32
CA ALA A 411 17.39 5.29 -5.38
C ALA A 411 16.49 4.06 -5.63
N VAL A 412 15.36 4.25 -6.30
CA VAL A 412 14.33 3.23 -6.55
C VAL A 412 14.57 2.42 -7.84
N LEU A 413 15.24 2.97 -8.86
CA LEU A 413 15.42 2.31 -10.16
C LEU A 413 16.55 1.24 -10.20
N VAL A 414 17.48 1.28 -9.24
CA VAL A 414 18.67 0.41 -9.22
C VAL A 414 18.54 -0.76 -8.24
N CYS A 415 17.58 -0.72 -7.32
CA CYS A 415 17.35 -1.81 -6.36
C CYS A 415 16.80 -3.07 -7.07
N LYS A 416 17.49 -4.22 -6.92
CA LYS A 416 16.98 -5.57 -7.31
C LYS A 416 15.54 -5.80 -6.82
N ARG A 417 15.18 -5.19 -5.68
CA ARG A 417 13.86 -5.21 -5.03
C ARG A 417 12.72 -4.59 -5.85
N TRP A 418 13.01 -3.68 -6.78
CA TRP A 418 11.99 -2.99 -7.62
C TRP A 418 11.90 -3.53 -9.05
N ARG A 419 12.86 -4.36 -9.50
CA ARG A 419 12.80 -5.06 -10.81
C ARG A 419 11.52 -5.87 -11.00
N ARG A 420 10.86 -6.27 -9.90
CA ARG A 420 9.58 -7.01 -9.87
C ARG A 420 8.33 -6.12 -9.84
N LEU A 421 8.43 -4.85 -9.48
CA LEU A 421 7.29 -3.90 -9.43
C LEU A 421 7.04 -3.21 -10.78
N VAL A 422 8.11 -2.94 -11.52
CA VAL A 422 8.04 -2.34 -12.87
C VAL A 422 7.70 -3.35 -13.99
N THR A 423 7.46 -4.62 -13.65
CA THR A 423 6.82 -5.60 -14.53
C THR A 423 5.30 -5.64 -14.39
N CYS A 424 4.71 -4.89 -13.44
CA CYS A 424 3.27 -4.81 -13.27
C CYS A 424 2.65 -3.91 -14.37
N PRO A 425 1.77 -4.45 -15.25
CA PRO A 425 1.18 -3.68 -16.35
C PRO A 425 0.46 -2.41 -15.90
N ASP A 426 -0.15 -2.40 -14.71
CA ASP A 426 -0.94 -1.27 -14.23
C ASP A 426 -0.06 -0.09 -13.80
N VAL A 427 1.15 -0.34 -13.27
CA VAL A 427 2.10 0.72 -12.93
C VAL A 427 2.63 1.41 -14.18
N LEU A 428 2.87 0.66 -15.25
CA LEU A 428 3.31 1.21 -16.54
C LEU A 428 2.25 2.11 -17.19
N ARG A 429 0.96 1.85 -16.91
CA ARG A 429 -0.16 2.69 -17.35
C ARG A 429 -0.27 4.01 -16.59
N LEU A 430 0.17 4.07 -15.34
CA LEU A 430 0.12 5.30 -14.51
C LEU A 430 1.24 6.30 -14.84
N GLY A 431 2.29 5.87 -15.55
CA GLY A 431 3.41 6.70 -15.97
C GLY A 431 4.65 6.57 -15.09
N VAL A 432 5.81 6.93 -15.65
CA VAL A 432 7.12 6.81 -15.00
C VAL A 432 7.86 8.14 -15.07
N ALA A 433 8.36 8.61 -13.93
CA ALA A 433 9.30 9.74 -13.85
C ALA A 433 10.71 9.24 -13.51
N ALA A 434 11.75 9.76 -14.17
CA ALA A 434 13.15 9.41 -13.95
C ALA A 434 13.98 10.68 -13.75
N ALA A 435 14.52 10.89 -12.53
CA ALA A 435 15.32 12.07 -12.18
C ALA A 435 16.80 11.73 -11.89
N ILE A 436 17.69 11.91 -12.88
CA ILE A 436 19.11 11.54 -12.83
C ILE A 436 19.94 12.81 -12.53
N SER A 437 20.52 12.95 -11.32
CA SER A 437 21.03 14.28 -10.91
C SER A 437 22.23 14.40 -9.96
N LYS A 438 22.98 13.35 -9.56
CA LYS A 438 23.86 13.50 -8.37
C LYS A 438 25.33 13.07 -8.42
N LEU A 439 25.81 12.31 -9.41
CA LEU A 439 27.24 11.94 -9.45
C LEU A 439 27.76 12.05 -10.89
N PRO A 440 28.77 12.92 -11.15
CA PRO A 440 29.28 13.18 -12.50
C PRO A 440 29.57 11.91 -13.28
N HIS A 441 30.41 11.06 -12.72
CA HIS A 441 30.94 9.83 -13.33
C HIS A 441 29.92 8.69 -13.49
N GLN A 442 28.65 8.87 -13.10
CA GLN A 442 27.62 7.82 -13.22
C GLN A 442 26.48 8.23 -14.14
N THR A 443 26.52 9.42 -14.73
CA THR A 443 25.36 9.93 -15.48
C THR A 443 25.10 9.07 -16.70
N LEU A 444 26.15 8.76 -17.48
CA LEU A 444 26.04 7.90 -18.66
C LEU A 444 25.54 6.49 -18.31
N GLU A 445 26.13 5.85 -17.30
CA GLU A 445 25.74 4.49 -16.86
C GLU A 445 24.27 4.42 -16.41
N ARG A 446 23.78 5.49 -15.77
CA ARG A 446 22.39 5.60 -15.34
C ARG A 446 21.44 5.76 -16.51
N VAL A 447 21.77 6.57 -17.50
CA VAL A 447 20.96 6.69 -18.73
C VAL A 447 20.98 5.37 -19.51
N GLN A 448 22.11 4.66 -19.57
CA GLN A 448 22.20 3.32 -20.17
C GLN A 448 21.32 2.29 -19.43
N SER A 449 21.26 2.39 -18.09
CA SER A 449 20.39 1.54 -17.29
C SER A 449 18.92 1.82 -17.54
N LEU A 450 18.54 3.09 -17.69
CA LEU A 450 17.20 3.49 -18.11
C LEU A 450 16.86 2.91 -19.50
N ARG A 451 17.77 2.99 -20.48
CA ARG A 451 17.56 2.39 -21.81
C ARG A 451 17.28 0.90 -21.71
N ARG A 452 18.13 0.15 -21.00
CA ARG A 452 17.93 -1.30 -20.80
C ARG A 452 16.59 -1.62 -20.16
N TRP A 453 16.10 -0.76 -19.28
CA TRP A 453 14.79 -0.89 -18.67
C TRP A 453 13.68 -0.63 -19.70
N LEU A 454 13.75 0.49 -20.43
CA LEU A 454 12.78 0.83 -21.48
C LEU A 454 12.67 -0.27 -22.54
N THR A 455 13.79 -0.86 -22.96
CA THR A 455 13.79 -1.95 -23.96
C THR A 455 12.93 -3.14 -23.54
N ARG A 456 12.77 -3.37 -22.24
CA ARG A 456 11.95 -4.48 -21.72
C ARG A 456 10.49 -4.09 -21.47
N HIS A 457 10.20 -2.81 -21.24
CA HIS A 457 8.93 -2.40 -20.61
C HIS A 457 8.17 -1.30 -21.37
N ALA A 458 8.75 -0.70 -22.41
CA ALA A 458 8.15 0.42 -23.13
C ALA A 458 6.78 0.08 -23.77
N GLY A 459 6.51 -1.19 -24.11
CA GLY A 459 5.23 -1.62 -24.70
C GLY A 459 4.00 -1.40 -23.80
N GLY A 460 4.18 -1.25 -22.49
CA GLY A 460 3.10 -0.93 -21.54
C GLY A 460 3.09 0.52 -21.06
N LEU A 461 4.10 1.32 -21.43
CA LEU A 461 4.36 2.62 -20.84
C LEU A 461 3.49 3.71 -21.49
N ARG A 462 2.61 4.36 -20.72
CA ARG A 462 1.73 5.44 -21.23
C ARG A 462 2.32 6.84 -21.07
N SER A 463 3.09 7.09 -20.01
CA SER A 463 3.66 8.40 -19.73
C SER A 463 5.10 8.26 -19.24
N LEU A 464 6.00 9.12 -19.71
CA LEU A 464 7.42 9.12 -19.39
C LEU A 464 7.92 10.55 -19.15
N ASP A 465 8.39 10.85 -17.95
CA ASP A 465 9.08 12.11 -17.60
C ASP A 465 10.55 11.81 -17.30
N ILE A 466 11.49 12.43 -18.01
CA ILE A 466 12.93 12.29 -17.79
C ILE A 466 13.53 13.63 -17.43
N SER A 467 14.00 13.77 -16.19
CA SER A 467 14.79 14.91 -15.74
C SER A 467 16.26 14.51 -15.61
N LEU A 468 17.14 15.15 -16.36
CA LEU A 468 18.56 14.83 -16.43
C LEU A 468 19.41 16.06 -16.10
N ALA A 469 20.11 16.02 -14.96
CA ALA A 469 21.15 16.97 -14.61
C ALA A 469 22.51 16.28 -14.77
N VAL A 470 23.20 16.63 -15.86
CA VAL A 470 24.61 16.28 -16.06
C VAL A 470 25.43 17.39 -15.40
N PRO A 471 26.27 17.08 -14.40
CA PRO A 471 27.17 18.07 -13.81
C PRO A 471 28.22 18.50 -14.84
N THR A 472 28.69 19.74 -14.66
CA THR A 472 29.52 20.46 -15.62
C THR A 472 30.96 19.92 -15.74
N GLN A 473 31.19 18.67 -16.17
CA GLN A 473 32.50 18.11 -16.58
C GLN A 473 32.33 16.78 -17.34
N PRO A 474 33.29 16.36 -18.19
CA PRO A 474 33.77 17.04 -19.40
C PRO A 474 32.74 16.98 -20.56
N PRO A 475 32.86 17.82 -21.61
CA PRO A 475 31.91 17.89 -22.74
C PRO A 475 31.63 16.54 -23.44
N ALA A 476 32.60 15.63 -23.41
CA ALA A 476 32.47 14.29 -23.97
C ALA A 476 31.41 13.44 -23.24
N GLU A 477 31.32 13.53 -21.91
CA GLU A 477 30.35 12.77 -21.13
C GLU A 477 28.94 13.32 -21.31
N SER A 478 28.79 14.64 -21.36
CA SER A 478 27.50 15.29 -21.66
C SER A 478 26.99 14.91 -23.06
N LYS A 479 27.86 14.92 -24.07
CA LYS A 479 27.53 14.44 -25.42
C LYS A 479 27.15 12.95 -25.45
N ALA A 480 27.85 12.10 -24.68
CA ALA A 480 27.53 10.68 -24.59
C ALA A 480 26.19 10.43 -23.88
N ALA A 481 25.93 11.15 -22.79
CA ALA A 481 24.67 11.08 -22.04
C ALA A 481 23.48 11.57 -22.90
N GLN A 482 23.68 12.62 -23.69
CA GLN A 482 22.70 13.10 -24.65
C GLN A 482 22.40 12.06 -25.74
N ALA A 483 23.44 11.44 -26.33
CA ALA A 483 23.27 10.39 -27.31
C ALA A 483 22.53 9.17 -26.73
N GLU A 484 22.79 8.81 -25.48
CA GLU A 484 22.10 7.72 -24.79
C GLU A 484 20.65 8.09 -24.42
N LEU A 485 20.40 9.35 -24.05
CA LEU A 485 19.04 9.87 -23.82
C LEU A 485 18.22 9.76 -25.10
N GLY A 486 18.82 10.09 -26.24
CA GLY A 486 18.18 9.92 -27.54
C GLY A 486 17.83 8.47 -27.86
N ARG A 487 18.71 7.53 -27.50
CA ARG A 487 18.39 6.08 -27.59
C ARG A 487 17.25 5.68 -26.66
N CYS A 488 17.14 6.25 -25.46
CA CYS A 488 16.00 6.01 -24.57
C CYS A 488 14.67 6.45 -25.22
N TRP A 489 14.65 7.60 -25.88
CA TRP A 489 13.45 8.11 -26.57
C TRP A 489 13.03 7.21 -27.71
N ALA A 490 13.99 6.80 -28.55
CA ALA A 490 13.72 5.93 -29.67
C ALA A 490 13.10 4.60 -29.22
N VAL A 491 13.61 4.02 -28.12
CA VAL A 491 13.05 2.80 -27.54
C VAL A 491 11.65 3.02 -26.97
N ALA A 492 11.45 4.10 -26.19
CA ALA A 492 10.16 4.40 -25.58
C ALA A 492 9.07 4.66 -26.63
N CYS A 493 9.38 5.46 -27.64
CA CYS A 493 8.43 5.83 -28.69
C CYS A 493 8.23 4.71 -29.72
N GLY A 494 9.29 3.97 -30.07
CA GLY A 494 9.22 2.84 -31.00
C GLY A 494 8.34 1.70 -30.52
N ALA A 495 8.13 1.58 -29.20
CA ALA A 495 7.18 0.62 -28.63
C ALA A 495 5.70 1.02 -28.82
N GLY A 496 5.42 2.26 -29.26
CA GLY A 496 4.11 2.71 -29.71
C GLY A 496 3.06 2.97 -28.62
N ALA A 497 3.37 2.74 -27.34
CA ALA A 497 2.40 2.89 -26.24
C ALA A 497 2.40 4.27 -25.57
N VAL A 498 3.49 5.03 -25.69
CA VAL A 498 3.71 6.30 -24.98
C VAL A 498 2.81 7.40 -25.54
N GLN A 499 2.02 8.01 -24.66
CA GLN A 499 1.11 9.12 -24.93
C GLN A 499 1.68 10.47 -24.46
N HIS A 500 2.45 10.47 -23.38
CA HIS A 500 3.05 11.68 -22.82
C HIS A 500 4.56 11.49 -22.65
N LEU A 501 5.35 12.39 -23.24
CA LEU A 501 6.80 12.43 -23.06
C LEU A 501 7.21 13.81 -22.58
N ALA A 502 7.80 13.88 -21.39
CA ALA A 502 8.39 15.09 -20.85
C ALA A 502 9.89 14.89 -20.65
N VAL A 503 10.71 15.83 -21.09
CA VAL A 503 12.15 15.81 -20.83
C VAL A 503 12.62 17.16 -20.34
N ARG A 504 13.37 17.11 -19.24
CA ARG A 504 14.01 18.26 -18.64
C ARG A 504 15.52 18.06 -18.61
N TRP A 505 16.21 18.81 -19.45
CA TRP A 505 17.66 18.90 -19.47
C TRP A 505 18.08 20.02 -18.52
N LEU A 506 18.92 19.72 -17.53
CA LEU A 506 19.33 20.68 -16.51
C LEU A 506 20.80 21.08 -16.65
N ASP A 507 21.53 20.51 -17.61
CA ASP A 507 22.89 20.91 -17.96
C ASP A 507 22.87 22.26 -18.71
N LYS A 508 23.97 23.00 -18.61
CA LYS A 508 24.17 24.29 -19.32
C LYS A 508 24.53 24.11 -20.79
N THR A 509 24.93 22.90 -21.20
CA THR A 509 25.26 22.56 -22.58
C THR A 509 24.01 22.49 -23.46
N GLN A 510 24.22 22.65 -24.77
CA GLN A 510 23.14 22.62 -25.75
C GLN A 510 22.58 21.20 -25.94
N LEU A 511 21.28 21.04 -25.70
CA LEU A 511 20.50 19.85 -26.05
C LEU A 511 20.09 19.92 -27.53
N LYS A 512 20.76 19.15 -28.38
CA LYS A 512 20.39 18.94 -29.79
C LYS A 512 19.42 17.77 -29.92
N LEU A 513 18.29 18.00 -30.58
CA LEU A 513 17.24 17.01 -30.81
C LEU A 513 16.97 16.90 -32.31
N GLY A 514 17.40 15.81 -32.95
CA GLY A 514 17.21 15.59 -34.38
C GLY A 514 16.69 14.17 -34.64
N PRO A 515 17.58 13.16 -34.69
CA PRO A 515 17.19 11.76 -34.82
C PRO A 515 16.18 11.29 -33.76
N GLU A 516 16.25 11.86 -32.56
CA GLU A 516 15.40 11.53 -31.41
C GLU A 516 13.93 11.88 -31.68
N LEU A 517 13.69 13.09 -32.20
CA LEU A 517 12.36 13.55 -32.58
C LEU A 517 11.84 12.80 -33.81
N ALA A 518 12.72 12.40 -34.73
CA ALA A 518 12.33 11.55 -35.84
C ALA A 518 11.78 10.19 -35.36
N ALA A 519 12.36 9.60 -34.31
CA ALA A 519 11.87 8.36 -33.73
C ALA A 519 10.49 8.50 -33.05
N CYS A 520 10.20 9.67 -32.46
CA CYS A 520 8.87 9.97 -31.92
C CYS A 520 7.78 9.97 -33.01
N GLY A 521 8.13 10.26 -34.27
CA GLY A 521 7.18 10.28 -35.39
C GLY A 521 6.58 8.92 -35.72
N ALA A 522 7.22 7.82 -35.30
CA ALA A 522 6.67 6.48 -35.42
C ALA A 522 5.64 6.14 -34.33
N CYS A 523 5.51 6.96 -33.27
CA CYS A 523 4.60 6.69 -32.16
C CYS A 523 3.21 7.29 -32.41
N ALA A 524 2.31 6.50 -32.99
CA ALA A 524 0.92 6.91 -33.24
C ALA A 524 0.12 7.26 -31.96
N SER A 525 0.58 6.82 -30.80
CA SER A 525 -0.05 7.11 -29.50
C SER A 525 0.39 8.42 -28.87
N MET A 526 1.46 9.07 -29.34
CA MET A 526 1.99 10.29 -28.72
C MET A 526 0.94 11.40 -28.83
N ARG A 527 0.59 12.03 -27.70
CA ARG A 527 -0.37 13.15 -27.62
C ARG A 527 0.29 14.41 -27.08
N SER A 528 1.24 14.27 -26.16
CA SER A 528 1.88 15.41 -25.50
C SER A 528 3.40 15.26 -25.45
N LEU A 529 4.11 16.33 -25.80
CA LEU A 529 5.56 16.43 -25.76
C LEU A 529 5.99 17.71 -25.03
N THR A 530 6.74 17.57 -23.93
CA THR A 530 7.35 18.68 -23.21
C THR A 530 8.87 18.55 -23.25
N ILE A 531 9.57 19.60 -23.68
CA ILE A 531 11.03 19.69 -23.67
C ILE A 531 11.42 20.97 -22.93
N ASP A 532 12.15 20.84 -21.84
CA ASP A 532 12.69 21.95 -21.07
C ASP A 532 14.21 21.87 -21.04
N GLY A 533 14.89 22.81 -21.70
CA GLY A 533 16.35 22.94 -21.66
C GLY A 533 16.90 23.40 -20.30
N GLY A 534 16.03 23.77 -19.34
CA GLY A 534 16.41 24.16 -18.00
C GLY A 534 17.26 25.43 -18.00
N SER A 535 18.57 25.26 -17.82
CA SER A 535 19.55 26.35 -17.91
C SER A 535 20.37 26.36 -19.20
N GLY A 536 20.26 25.31 -20.02
CA GLY A 536 20.92 25.17 -21.31
C GLY A 536 20.00 25.44 -22.50
N ASP A 537 20.63 25.48 -23.67
CA ASP A 537 20.01 25.77 -24.95
C ASP A 537 19.38 24.51 -25.58
N VAL A 538 18.19 24.62 -26.17
CA VAL A 538 17.57 23.55 -26.96
C VAL A 538 17.70 23.88 -28.45
N HIS A 539 18.31 22.97 -29.21
CA HIS A 539 18.34 23.00 -30.67
C HIS A 539 17.45 21.90 -31.25
N VAL A 540 16.31 22.27 -31.81
CA VAL A 540 15.42 21.36 -32.53
C VAL A 540 15.85 21.26 -33.99
N ALA A 541 16.40 20.12 -34.40
CA ALA A 541 16.96 19.90 -35.74
C ALA A 541 16.06 19.03 -36.65
N CYS A 542 14.83 18.72 -36.21
CA CYS A 542 13.88 17.89 -36.96
C CYS A 542 12.51 18.60 -37.09
N PRO A 543 11.82 18.50 -38.24
CA PRO A 543 10.47 19.03 -38.39
C PRO A 543 9.48 18.30 -37.46
N LEU A 544 8.71 19.05 -36.67
CA LEU A 544 7.67 18.48 -35.81
C LEU A 544 6.52 17.88 -36.62
N SER A 545 6.37 18.21 -37.91
CA SER A 545 5.35 17.64 -38.81
C SER A 545 5.35 16.11 -38.89
N ARG A 546 6.48 15.47 -38.54
CA ARG A 546 6.56 14.01 -38.46
C ARG A 546 5.83 13.41 -37.26
N LEU A 547 5.47 14.21 -36.26
CA LEU A 547 4.74 13.79 -35.07
C LEU A 547 3.23 13.87 -35.31
N THR A 548 2.72 13.08 -36.25
CA THR A 548 1.36 13.21 -36.82
C THR A 548 0.21 13.05 -35.84
N ALA A 549 0.47 12.56 -34.63
CA ALA A 549 -0.52 12.38 -33.58
C ALA A 549 -0.38 13.37 -32.40
N LEU A 550 0.65 14.22 -32.42
CA LEU A 550 0.94 15.17 -31.35
C LEU A 550 -0.10 16.28 -31.30
N GLN A 551 -0.73 16.45 -30.14
CA GLN A 551 -1.74 17.46 -29.88
C GLN A 551 -1.15 18.64 -29.10
N ASP A 552 -0.37 18.35 -28.07
CA ASP A 552 0.21 19.36 -27.18
C ASP A 552 1.73 19.33 -27.24
N CYS A 553 2.35 20.47 -27.52
CA CYS A 553 3.80 20.62 -27.51
C CYS A 553 4.23 21.81 -26.66
N GLU A 554 5.15 21.59 -25.73
CA GLU A 554 5.75 22.65 -24.93
C GLU A 554 7.28 22.59 -25.07
N LEU A 555 7.88 23.66 -25.55
CA LEU A 555 9.33 23.79 -25.67
C LEU A 555 9.82 24.99 -24.85
N ARG A 556 10.79 24.77 -23.98
CA ARG A 556 11.42 25.81 -23.15
C ARG A 556 12.92 25.88 -23.43
N CYS A 557 13.44 27.11 -23.49
CA CYS A 557 14.85 27.44 -23.75
C CYS A 557 15.30 27.06 -25.18
N VAL A 558 14.42 27.20 -26.19
CA VAL A 558 14.77 26.93 -27.59
C VAL A 558 15.57 28.10 -28.17
N THR A 559 16.84 27.88 -28.49
CA THR A 559 17.70 28.93 -29.08
C THR A 559 17.93 28.73 -30.57
N LYS A 560 17.65 27.54 -31.10
CA LYS A 560 17.69 27.26 -32.53
C LYS A 560 16.65 26.22 -32.91
N TRP A 561 15.96 26.42 -34.01
CA TRP A 561 15.09 25.38 -34.56
C TRP A 561 15.15 25.41 -36.09
N SER A 562 15.69 24.33 -36.64
CA SER A 562 15.96 24.16 -38.07
C SER A 562 14.81 23.37 -38.69
N GLY A 563 14.19 23.92 -39.74
CA GLY A 563 13.07 23.26 -40.43
C GLY A 563 11.66 23.65 -39.94
N ALA A 564 11.46 24.89 -39.49
CA ALA A 564 10.23 25.44 -38.92
C ALA A 564 8.98 25.43 -39.83
N ALA A 565 9.04 24.90 -41.05
CA ALA A 565 7.98 25.11 -42.03
C ALA A 565 6.73 24.23 -41.85
N ALA A 566 6.73 23.23 -40.96
CA ALA A 566 5.55 22.39 -40.78
C ALA A 566 5.41 21.88 -39.34
N LEU A 567 4.34 22.30 -38.68
CA LEU A 567 3.80 21.66 -37.47
C LEU A 567 2.99 20.42 -37.88
N PRO A 568 2.82 19.43 -36.98
CA PRO A 568 1.96 18.30 -37.29
C PRO A 568 0.49 18.76 -37.38
N PRO A 569 -0.30 18.21 -38.31
CA PRO A 569 -1.69 18.63 -38.53
C PRO A 569 -2.60 18.38 -37.32
N SER A 570 -2.19 17.50 -36.41
CA SER A 570 -2.90 17.19 -35.16
C SER A 570 -2.68 18.19 -34.04
N ILE A 571 -1.74 19.14 -34.19
CA ILE A 571 -1.36 20.03 -33.08
C ILE A 571 -2.51 20.98 -32.72
N THR A 572 -2.90 20.96 -31.45
CA THR A 572 -3.93 21.85 -30.89
C THR A 572 -3.31 22.93 -30.02
N GLN A 573 -2.16 22.64 -29.39
CA GLN A 573 -1.48 23.57 -28.49
C GLN A 573 0.03 23.55 -28.71
N LEU A 574 0.63 24.73 -28.87
CA LEU A 574 2.08 24.94 -28.92
C LEU A 574 2.49 26.06 -27.97
N SER A 575 3.31 25.71 -26.96
CA SER A 575 3.86 26.64 -25.98
C SER A 575 5.37 26.77 -26.18
N LEU A 576 5.87 27.98 -26.41
CA LEU A 576 7.29 28.28 -26.57
C LEU A 576 7.75 29.26 -25.49
N HIS A 577 8.82 28.92 -24.77
CA HIS A 577 9.35 29.75 -23.67
C HIS A 577 10.84 30.04 -23.86
N ARG A 578 11.26 31.30 -23.64
CA ARG A 578 12.66 31.78 -23.73
C ARG A 578 13.29 31.43 -25.08
N VAL A 579 12.76 32.04 -26.13
CA VAL A 579 13.24 31.88 -27.52
C VAL A 579 14.28 32.96 -27.82
N ALA A 580 15.46 32.56 -28.30
CA ALA A 580 16.52 33.49 -28.71
C ALA A 580 16.55 33.64 -30.24
N GLY A 581 16.46 34.88 -30.73
CA GLY A 581 16.65 35.25 -32.14
C GLY A 581 15.41 35.83 -32.82
N ASP A 582 15.63 36.91 -33.59
CA ASP A 582 14.61 37.68 -34.33
C ASP A 582 14.05 36.96 -35.58
N GLN A 583 14.36 35.68 -35.78
CA GLN A 583 14.05 34.94 -37.01
C GLN A 583 12.78 34.08 -36.97
N TRP A 584 12.00 34.11 -35.88
CA TRP A 584 10.74 33.38 -35.75
C TRP A 584 9.53 34.15 -36.27
N HIS A 585 9.69 34.92 -37.35
CA HIS A 585 8.59 35.43 -38.14
C HIS A 585 8.11 34.34 -39.12
N THR A 586 7.57 33.24 -38.59
CA THR A 586 6.82 32.27 -39.40
C THR A 586 5.43 32.13 -38.82
N THR A 587 4.44 32.32 -39.70
CA THR A 587 3.01 32.16 -39.48
C THR A 587 2.72 30.85 -38.75
N LEU A 588 2.37 30.93 -37.47
CA LEU A 588 1.70 29.82 -36.80
C LEU A 588 0.45 29.47 -37.62
N PRO A 589 0.13 28.18 -37.81
CA PRO A 589 -1.13 27.79 -38.42
C PRO A 589 -2.30 28.46 -37.68
N SER A 590 -3.29 28.96 -38.42
CA SER A 590 -4.49 29.61 -37.87
C SER A 590 -5.27 28.75 -36.86
N GLN A 591 -4.95 27.45 -36.80
CA GLN A 591 -5.52 26.45 -35.91
C GLN A 591 -4.96 26.53 -34.47
N VAL A 592 -3.81 27.17 -34.23
CA VAL A 592 -3.20 27.30 -32.89
C VAL A 592 -3.88 28.46 -32.15
N ARG A 593 -4.91 28.15 -31.35
CA ARG A 593 -5.81 29.13 -30.70
C ARG A 593 -5.16 29.98 -29.58
N SER A 594 -3.96 29.65 -29.12
CA SER A 594 -3.24 30.49 -28.16
C SER A 594 -1.73 30.27 -28.24
N SER A 595 -1.00 31.27 -28.71
CA SER A 595 0.45 31.35 -28.56
C SER A 595 0.78 32.44 -27.55
N LYS A 596 1.11 32.04 -26.31
CA LYS A 596 1.69 32.97 -25.33
C LYS A 596 3.17 33.14 -25.63
N TYR A 597 3.52 34.11 -26.45
CA TYR A 597 4.91 34.54 -26.59
C TYR A 597 5.30 35.40 -25.38
N MET A 598 6.27 34.94 -24.58
CA MET A 598 7.06 35.83 -23.72
C MET A 598 8.42 36.04 -24.38
N LEU A 599 8.55 37.12 -25.16
CA LEU A 599 9.83 37.58 -25.66
C LEU A 599 10.66 38.15 -24.50
N ALA A 600 11.90 37.70 -24.38
CA ALA A 600 12.87 38.27 -23.46
C ALA A 600 14.01 38.90 -24.27
N SER A 601 13.91 40.20 -24.56
CA SER A 601 15.00 41.07 -25.05
C SER A 601 14.59 42.52 -24.75
N GLN A 602 15.39 43.50 -24.31
CA GLN A 602 16.84 43.71 -24.17
C GLN A 602 17.12 44.66 -22.98
N LYS A 603 18.25 44.47 -22.28
CA LYS A 603 19.03 45.53 -21.57
C LYS A 603 20.40 45.52 -22.27
N HIS A 604 21.06 46.60 -22.70
CA HIS A 604 21.25 47.95 -22.17
C HIS A 604 21.83 48.89 -23.25
N ARG A 605 21.40 50.17 -23.28
CA ARG A 605 22.20 51.43 -23.19
C ARG A 605 21.52 52.59 -23.95
N LEU A 606 20.91 53.53 -23.22
CA LEU A 606 21.30 54.96 -23.13
C LEU A 606 20.28 55.78 -22.31
N ALA A 607 20.81 56.50 -21.31
CA ALA A 607 20.41 57.77 -20.70
C ALA A 607 18.98 58.08 -20.20
N ARG A 608 18.95 58.40 -18.88
CA ARG A 608 18.26 59.49 -18.15
C ARG A 608 16.71 59.60 -18.11
N ASP A 609 16.28 59.71 -16.85
CA ASP A 609 15.16 60.49 -16.28
C ASP A 609 13.76 59.85 -16.09
N GLN A 610 13.44 59.77 -14.79
CA GLN A 610 12.14 59.86 -14.10
C GLN A 610 11.12 58.70 -14.12
N LEU A 611 10.77 58.27 -12.90
CA LEU A 611 9.64 57.45 -12.41
C LEU A 611 8.26 58.11 -12.73
N PRO A 612 7.07 57.50 -12.44
CA PRO A 612 6.79 56.26 -11.69
C PRO A 612 5.73 55.28 -12.25
N LEU A 613 5.80 54.04 -11.72
CA LEU A 613 4.75 53.07 -11.33
C LEU A 613 3.30 53.22 -11.88
N GLY A 614 2.81 52.13 -12.51
CA GLY A 614 1.39 51.84 -12.68
C GLY A 614 1.13 50.38 -13.10
N PHE A 615 0.63 49.56 -12.18
CA PHE A 615 0.07 48.23 -12.46
C PHE A 615 -1.32 48.39 -13.11
N MET A 616 -1.54 47.80 -14.29
CA MET A 616 -2.89 47.66 -14.87
C MET A 616 -3.17 46.19 -15.20
N ARG A 617 -4.24 45.65 -14.58
CA ARG A 617 -4.93 44.43 -14.96
C ARG A 617 -5.90 44.74 -16.09
N PHE A 618 -5.99 43.88 -17.10
CA PHE A 618 -7.18 43.78 -17.95
C PHE A 618 -7.70 42.35 -18.01
N ARG A 619 -9.00 42.22 -17.71
CA ARG A 619 -9.92 41.17 -18.16
C ARG A 619 -10.54 41.62 -19.47
N ALA A 620 -10.82 40.66 -20.36
CA ALA A 620 -12.14 40.40 -20.97
C ALA A 620 -12.01 39.83 -22.40
N GLY A 621 -12.95 38.94 -22.73
CA GLY A 621 -13.09 38.18 -23.95
C GLY A 621 -13.75 36.85 -23.61
#